data_AF-A0A3B8LTH7-F1
#
_entry.id   AF-A0A3B8LTH7-F1
#
_cell.length_a   1.000
_cell.length_b   1.000
_cell.length_c   1.000
_cell.angle_alpha   90.00
_cell.angle_beta   90.00
_cell.angle_gamma   90.00
#
_symmetry.space_group_name_H-M   'P 1'
#
loop_
_entity.id
_entity.type
_entity.pdbx_description
1 polymer ?
#
loop_
_entity_poly.entity_id
_entity_poly.type
_entity_poly.pdbx_seq_one_letter_code
_entity_poly.pdbx_strand_id
1 'polypeptide(L)'
;VLLARRLIEAGVRFVHVQWPREPGDLSSNRPTWDTHADNNNRVKNVLCPQFDVGFTALVEDLSDRGLLDETLVVAVGEFGRTPKFNGAGGRDHWGPVFSCALAGAGISGGQVYGASDANGAQPHSGRVLPQELAATIFHLLGIGHNATFRDLADRPHHVCNGQPLYKLLGNGPATARRRAATGVVAPVPDFRPINAVKKTG
;
A
#
# COMPACT_ATOMS: atom_id res chain seq x y z
N VAL A 1 -10.12 9.87 4.98
CA VAL A 1 -9.98 8.99 6.16
C VAL A 1 -11.32 8.48 6.67
N LEU A 2 -12.24 9.36 7.08
CA LEU A 2 -13.59 8.96 7.52
C LEU A 2 -14.33 8.07 6.50
N LEU A 3 -14.21 8.37 5.20
CA LEU A 3 -14.85 7.55 4.17
C LEU A 3 -14.27 6.13 4.10
N ALA A 4 -12.93 5.98 4.16
CA ALA A 4 -12.29 4.68 4.12
C ALA A 4 -12.75 3.79 5.28
N ARG A 5 -12.76 4.33 6.51
CA ARG A 5 -13.27 3.63 7.68
C ARG A 5 -14.75 3.28 7.55
N ARG A 6 -15.59 4.21 7.06
CA ARG A 6 -17.03 3.95 6.83
C ARG A 6 -17.29 2.84 5.80
N LEU A 7 -16.46 2.76 4.76
CA LEU A 7 -16.53 1.68 3.77
C LEU A 7 -16.19 0.33 4.42
N ILE A 8 -15.13 0.29 5.24
CA ILE A 8 -14.74 -0.91 6.00
C ILE A 8 -15.88 -1.34 6.94
N GLU A 9 -16.47 -0.41 7.69
CA GLU A 9 -17.63 -0.65 8.56
C GLU A 9 -18.84 -1.21 7.79
N ALA A 10 -19.08 -0.69 6.58
CA ALA A 10 -20.14 -1.18 5.68
C ALA A 10 -19.82 -2.55 5.04
N GLY A 11 -18.66 -3.13 5.31
CA GLY A 11 -18.27 -4.46 4.85
C GLY A 11 -17.48 -4.50 3.54
N VAL A 12 -17.00 -3.35 3.03
CA VAL A 12 -16.10 -3.30 1.88
C VAL A 12 -14.79 -4.00 2.23
N ARG A 13 -14.34 -4.91 1.36
CA ARG A 13 -13.19 -5.80 1.62
C ARG A 13 -11.84 -5.28 1.15
N PHE A 14 -11.85 -4.29 0.27
CA PHE A 14 -10.66 -3.64 -0.24
C PHE A 14 -10.97 -2.16 -0.46
N VAL A 15 -10.20 -1.30 0.18
CA VAL A 15 -10.30 0.15 0.03
C VAL A 15 -8.93 0.66 -0.38
N HIS A 16 -8.86 1.25 -1.58
CA HIS A 16 -7.67 1.94 -2.03
C HIS A 16 -7.87 3.44 -1.81
N VAL A 17 -6.98 4.04 -1.00
CA VAL A 17 -6.95 5.48 -0.78
C VAL A 17 -5.83 6.07 -1.62
N GLN A 18 -6.20 6.78 -2.68
CA GLN A 18 -5.25 7.53 -3.48
C GLN A 18 -5.13 8.96 -2.94
N TRP A 19 -3.93 9.52 -2.99
CA TRP A 19 -3.71 10.93 -2.71
C TRP A 19 -4.30 11.79 -3.84
N PRO A 20 -5.33 12.62 -3.58
CA PRO A 20 -5.91 13.45 -4.62
C PRO A 20 -5.02 14.65 -4.91
N ARG A 21 -5.17 15.19 -6.12
CA ARG A 21 -4.64 16.52 -6.44
C ARG A 21 -5.57 17.56 -5.83
N GLU A 22 -5.09 18.27 -4.82
CA GLU A 22 -5.89 19.30 -4.13
C GLU A 22 -6.00 20.58 -4.97
N PRO A 23 -7.10 21.36 -4.83
CA PRO A 23 -7.19 22.69 -5.42
C PRO A 23 -6.00 23.56 -4.99
N GLY A 24 -5.27 24.12 -5.97
CA GLY A 24 -4.02 24.87 -5.72
C GLY A 24 -2.74 24.06 -5.95
N ASP A 25 -2.83 22.73 -6.07
CA ASP A 25 -1.76 21.91 -6.66
C ASP A 25 -1.80 22.11 -8.17
N LEU A 26 -1.22 23.23 -8.65
CA LEU A 26 -1.23 23.65 -10.05
C LEU A 26 0.01 23.20 -10.84
N SER A 27 0.95 22.49 -10.20
CA SER A 27 2.15 21.99 -10.90
C SER A 27 1.78 20.88 -11.87
N SER A 28 1.57 21.23 -13.14
CA SER A 28 1.26 20.29 -14.23
C SER A 28 2.29 19.17 -14.36
N ASN A 29 3.51 19.35 -13.81
CA ASN A 29 4.60 18.36 -13.84
C ASN A 29 5.03 17.85 -12.44
N ARG A 30 4.31 18.15 -11.36
CA ARG A 30 4.76 17.84 -9.98
C ARG A 30 3.61 17.41 -9.04
N PRO A 31 2.79 16.44 -9.42
CA PRO A 31 1.68 16.02 -8.56
C PRO A 31 2.21 15.33 -7.30
N THR A 32 1.50 15.53 -6.18
CA THR A 32 1.57 14.66 -4.98
C THR A 32 2.98 14.48 -4.39
N TRP A 33 3.47 13.24 -4.29
CA TRP A 33 4.75 12.83 -3.69
C TRP A 33 5.93 12.88 -4.67
N ASP A 34 5.71 13.38 -5.89
CA ASP A 34 6.72 13.48 -6.92
C ASP A 34 7.57 14.76 -6.80
N THR A 35 8.34 14.85 -5.71
CA THR A 35 9.09 16.04 -5.27
C THR A 35 10.38 16.31 -6.05
N HIS A 36 10.30 16.49 -7.37
CA HIS A 36 11.46 16.83 -8.23
C HIS A 36 11.97 18.28 -8.09
N ALA A 37 11.34 19.11 -7.27
CA ALA A 37 11.82 20.44 -6.88
C ALA A 37 11.33 20.78 -5.47
N ASP A 38 12.02 21.68 -4.77
CA ASP A 38 11.63 22.20 -3.45
C ASP A 38 11.14 21.14 -2.45
N ASN A 39 11.86 20.02 -2.37
CA ASN A 39 11.41 18.84 -1.64
C ASN A 39 11.17 19.13 -0.15
N ASN A 40 12.03 19.91 0.49
CA ASN A 40 11.97 20.12 1.94
C ASN A 40 10.70 20.86 2.36
N ASN A 41 10.37 21.96 1.67
CA ASN A 41 9.16 22.71 1.97
C ASN A 41 7.91 21.88 1.64
N ARG A 42 7.92 21.17 0.51
CA ARG A 42 6.78 20.36 0.09
C ARG A 42 6.48 19.21 1.05
N VAL A 43 7.50 18.46 1.46
CA VAL A 43 7.36 17.35 2.40
C VAL A 43 6.95 17.86 3.78
N LYS A 44 7.65 18.88 4.31
CA LYS A 44 7.43 19.38 5.68
C LYS A 44 6.10 20.09 5.86
N ASN A 45 5.70 20.91 4.90
CA ASN A 45 4.58 21.85 5.10
C ASN A 45 3.28 21.37 4.44
N VAL A 46 3.31 20.35 3.58
CA VAL A 46 2.12 19.87 2.86
C VAL A 46 1.95 18.36 3.02
N LEU A 47 2.88 17.56 2.51
CA LEU A 47 2.66 16.11 2.36
C LEU A 47 2.65 15.38 3.70
N CYS A 48 3.71 15.52 4.50
CA CYS A 48 3.80 14.80 5.79
C CYS A 48 2.72 15.23 6.79
N PRO A 49 2.38 16.52 6.98
CA PRO A 49 1.32 16.89 7.91
C PRO A 49 -0.04 16.27 7.56
N GLN A 50 -0.41 16.27 6.28
CA GLN A 50 -1.67 15.67 5.83
C GLN A 50 -1.66 14.14 5.98
N PHE A 51 -0.53 13.49 5.66
CA PHE A 51 -0.37 12.06 5.81
C PHE A 51 -0.41 11.65 7.28
N ASP A 52 0.32 12.35 8.14
CA ASP A 52 0.44 12.06 9.56
C ASP A 52 -0.93 12.11 10.25
N VAL A 53 -1.70 13.17 10.03
CA VAL A 53 -3.08 13.28 10.53
C VAL A 53 -3.95 12.16 9.95
N GLY A 54 -3.85 11.92 8.64
CA GLY A 54 -4.79 11.03 7.97
C GLY A 54 -4.56 9.55 8.27
N PHE A 55 -3.30 9.14 8.31
CA PHE A 55 -2.88 7.78 8.63
C PHE A 55 -3.16 7.47 10.11
N THR A 56 -2.78 8.38 11.01
CA THR A 56 -3.02 8.23 12.46
C THR A 56 -4.50 8.10 12.75
N ALA A 57 -5.33 9.03 12.24
CA ALA A 57 -6.77 8.98 12.45
C ALA A 57 -7.43 7.70 11.88
N LEU A 58 -6.92 7.14 10.77
CA LEU A 58 -7.44 5.87 10.24
C LEU A 58 -7.15 4.70 11.19
N VAL A 59 -5.91 4.60 11.64
CA VAL A 59 -5.47 3.50 12.50
C VAL A 59 -6.17 3.57 13.86
N GLU A 60 -6.25 4.76 14.46
CA GLU A 60 -6.96 5.00 15.73
C GLU A 60 -8.46 4.71 15.60
N ASP A 61 -9.15 5.26 14.58
CA ASP A 61 -10.58 4.99 14.37
C ASP A 61 -10.86 3.49 14.23
N LEU A 62 -10.00 2.74 13.50
CA LEU A 62 -10.17 1.30 13.34
C LEU A 62 -9.90 0.55 14.64
N SER A 63 -8.93 1.01 15.44
CA SER A 63 -8.60 0.41 16.74
C SER A 63 -9.74 0.60 17.74
N ASP A 64 -10.22 1.83 17.91
CA ASP A 64 -11.30 2.19 18.84
C ASP A 64 -12.61 1.45 18.55
N ARG A 65 -12.80 1.02 17.30
CA ARG A 65 -13.98 0.28 16.83
C ARG A 65 -13.79 -1.23 16.83
N GLY A 66 -12.61 -1.73 17.20
CA GLY A 66 -12.29 -3.15 17.15
C GLY A 66 -12.23 -3.74 15.72
N LEU A 67 -12.01 -2.88 14.71
CA LEU A 67 -11.92 -3.28 13.29
C LEU A 67 -10.48 -3.51 12.84
N LEU A 68 -9.50 -2.95 13.56
CA LEU A 68 -8.09 -3.07 13.21
C LEU A 68 -7.59 -4.53 13.24
N ASP A 69 -8.16 -5.37 14.11
CA ASP A 69 -7.82 -6.80 14.20
C ASP A 69 -8.26 -7.59 12.95
N GLU A 70 -9.25 -7.11 12.20
CA GLU A 70 -9.73 -7.72 10.95
C GLU A 70 -9.35 -6.92 9.68
N THR A 71 -8.61 -5.82 9.82
CA THR A 71 -8.23 -4.94 8.71
C THR A 71 -6.73 -4.75 8.65
N LEU A 72 -6.10 -5.12 7.53
CA LEU A 72 -4.73 -4.75 7.24
C LEU A 72 -4.69 -3.35 6.63
N VAL A 73 -4.03 -2.41 7.31
CA VAL A 73 -3.71 -1.10 6.76
C VAL A 73 -2.30 -1.14 6.17
N VAL A 74 -2.18 -0.75 4.89
CA VAL A 74 -0.91 -0.69 4.17
C VAL A 74 -0.70 0.74 3.67
N ALA A 75 0.39 1.37 4.10
CA ALA A 75 0.86 2.63 3.52
C ALA A 75 2.21 2.40 2.84
N VAL A 76 2.21 2.51 1.51
CA VAL A 76 3.37 2.18 0.68
C VAL A 76 3.42 3.08 -0.55
N GLY A 77 4.62 3.46 -0.96
CA GLY A 77 4.88 4.14 -2.24
C GLY A 77 5.36 3.16 -3.32
N GLU A 78 5.63 3.68 -4.52
CA GLU A 78 6.10 2.86 -5.65
C GLU A 78 7.64 2.70 -5.64
N PHE A 79 8.35 3.74 -5.21
CA PHE A 79 9.81 3.80 -5.12
C PHE A 79 10.24 4.92 -4.15
N GLY A 80 11.52 4.95 -3.81
CA GLY A 80 12.12 5.97 -2.95
C GLY A 80 12.52 7.23 -3.73
N ARG A 81 13.21 8.14 -3.05
CA ARG A 81 13.79 9.33 -3.68
C ARG A 81 15.32 9.34 -3.54
N THR A 82 16.04 9.93 -4.50
CA THR A 82 17.52 9.93 -4.53
C THR A 82 18.10 10.41 -3.21
N PRO A 83 19.18 9.84 -2.66
CA PRO A 83 19.76 10.29 -1.38
C PRO A 83 20.34 11.72 -1.43
N LYS A 84 20.40 12.33 -2.62
CA LYS A 84 20.90 13.68 -2.87
C LYS A 84 19.84 14.54 -3.55
N PHE A 85 19.96 15.85 -3.34
CA PHE A 85 19.15 16.84 -4.06
C PHE A 85 19.62 17.00 -5.51
N ASN A 86 18.67 17.24 -6.41
CA ASN A 86 18.93 17.69 -7.77
C ASN A 86 19.10 19.23 -7.82
N GLY A 87 19.40 19.77 -9.00
CA GLY A 87 19.65 21.21 -9.19
C GLY A 87 18.44 22.12 -8.87
N ALA A 88 17.23 21.57 -8.77
CA ALA A 88 16.02 22.30 -8.41
C ALA A 88 15.64 22.16 -6.92
N GLY A 89 16.54 21.61 -6.09
CA GLY A 89 16.26 21.35 -4.67
C GLY A 89 15.23 20.25 -4.44
N GLY A 90 14.96 19.44 -5.45
CA GLY A 90 14.13 18.24 -5.36
C GLY A 90 14.95 16.97 -5.18
N ARG A 91 14.28 15.82 -5.17
CA ARG A 91 14.91 14.49 -5.21
C ARG A 91 14.28 13.70 -6.35
N ASP A 92 15.07 12.92 -7.09
CA ASP A 92 14.59 12.16 -8.25
C ASP A 92 14.17 10.74 -7.87
N HIS A 93 13.69 9.96 -8.84
CA HIS A 93 13.21 8.58 -8.60
C HIS A 93 14.35 7.68 -8.14
N TRP A 94 14.07 6.82 -7.16
CA TRP A 94 15.07 5.93 -6.57
C TRP A 94 14.48 4.57 -6.20
N GLY A 95 14.56 3.64 -7.14
CA GLY A 95 14.10 2.25 -6.95
C GLY A 95 14.83 1.40 -5.90
N PRO A 96 16.12 1.63 -5.58
CA PRO A 96 16.86 0.68 -4.71
C PRO A 96 16.32 0.49 -3.30
N VAL A 97 15.73 1.53 -2.67
CA VAL A 97 15.24 1.45 -1.29
C VAL A 97 14.10 2.44 -1.04
N PHE A 98 13.07 1.98 -0.34
CA PHE A 98 11.95 2.77 0.18
C PHE A 98 11.30 2.03 1.36
N SER A 99 10.38 2.70 2.05
CA SER A 99 9.73 2.18 3.25
C SER A 99 8.25 1.89 3.01
N CYS A 100 7.72 0.94 3.78
CA CYS A 100 6.31 0.59 3.87
C CYS A 100 5.92 0.57 5.36
N ALA A 101 4.70 0.99 5.68
CA ALA A 101 4.11 0.85 7.00
C ALA A 101 2.90 -0.09 6.95
N LEU A 102 2.82 -0.98 7.94
CA LEU A 102 1.76 -1.98 8.10
C LEU A 102 1.16 -1.86 9.49
N ALA A 103 -0.16 -1.99 9.60
CA ALA A 103 -0.87 -2.05 10.87
C ALA A 103 -2.11 -2.96 10.80
N GLY A 104 -2.45 -3.59 11.91
CA GLY A 104 -3.64 -4.44 12.03
C GLY A 104 -3.48 -5.84 11.43
N ALA A 105 -4.57 -6.59 11.41
CA ALA A 105 -4.68 -7.97 10.89
C ALA A 105 -3.58 -8.94 11.38
N GLY A 106 -3.03 -8.74 12.58
CA GLY A 106 -2.01 -9.62 13.17
C GLY A 106 -0.57 -9.21 12.90
N ILE A 107 -0.34 -8.05 12.26
CA ILE A 107 0.97 -7.40 12.28
C ILE A 107 1.29 -6.98 13.71
N SER A 108 2.46 -7.36 14.22
CA SER A 108 2.92 -6.91 15.53
C SER A 108 3.34 -5.44 15.45
N GLY A 109 2.69 -4.57 16.22
CA GLY A 109 3.00 -3.15 16.27
C GLY A 109 4.35 -2.84 16.96
N GLY A 110 4.77 -1.57 16.91
CA GLY A 110 5.95 -1.09 17.64
C GLY A 110 7.30 -1.61 17.15
N GLN A 111 7.34 -2.18 15.94
CA GLN A 111 8.56 -2.73 15.35
C GLN A 111 9.03 -1.94 14.12
N VAL A 112 10.33 -1.96 13.91
CA VAL A 112 10.98 -1.54 12.66
C VAL A 112 11.76 -2.74 12.13
N TYR A 113 11.52 -3.12 10.87
CA TYR A 113 12.20 -4.24 10.23
C TYR A 113 13.06 -3.76 9.06
N GLY A 114 14.32 -4.16 9.09
CA GLY A 114 15.31 -3.77 8.11
C GLY A 114 15.83 -2.34 8.29
N ALA A 115 16.81 -1.99 7.47
CA ALA A 115 17.41 -0.66 7.44
C ALA A 115 18.04 -0.39 6.07
N SER A 116 18.08 0.87 5.68
CA SER A 116 18.94 1.36 4.61
C SER A 116 20.37 1.55 5.10
N ASP A 117 21.30 1.83 4.18
CA ASP A 117 22.61 2.39 4.53
C ASP A 117 22.48 3.78 5.18
N ALA A 118 23.62 4.30 5.66
CA ALA A 118 23.69 5.59 6.35
C ALA A 118 23.25 6.79 5.50
N ASN A 119 23.22 6.65 4.17
CA ASN A 119 22.81 7.71 3.24
C ASN A 119 21.35 7.53 2.77
N GLY A 120 20.66 6.46 3.18
CA GLY A 120 19.35 6.11 2.65
C GLY A 120 19.37 5.71 1.17
N ALA A 121 20.51 5.21 0.66
CA ALA A 121 20.71 4.96 -0.77
C ALA A 121 20.48 3.49 -1.15
N GLN A 122 20.83 2.54 -0.30
CA GLN A 122 20.69 1.11 -0.58
C GLN A 122 20.13 0.36 0.65
N PRO A 123 19.52 -0.82 0.47
CA PRO A 123 19.21 -1.72 1.58
C PRO A 123 20.51 -2.15 2.27
N HIS A 124 20.55 -2.09 3.61
CA HIS A 124 21.69 -2.52 4.40
C HIS A 124 21.41 -3.84 5.14
N SER A 125 20.28 -3.95 5.82
CA SER A 125 19.87 -5.16 6.53
C SER A 125 18.37 -5.40 6.39
N GLY A 126 17.94 -6.66 6.53
CA GLY A 126 16.52 -7.03 6.46
C GLY A 126 15.84 -6.58 5.17
N ARG A 127 16.53 -6.69 4.02
CA ARG A 127 15.98 -6.31 2.72
C ARG A 127 14.68 -7.08 2.47
N VAL A 128 13.63 -6.33 2.12
CA VAL A 128 12.33 -6.86 1.69
C VAL A 128 12.15 -6.60 0.21
N LEU A 129 11.76 -7.63 -0.54
CA LEU A 129 11.38 -7.55 -1.94
C LEU A 129 9.87 -7.33 -2.08
N PRO A 130 9.40 -6.66 -3.16
CA PRO A 130 7.97 -6.45 -3.39
C PRO A 130 7.14 -7.74 -3.34
N GLN A 131 7.69 -8.86 -3.82
CA GLN A 131 7.01 -10.15 -3.76
C GLN A 131 6.83 -10.69 -2.34
N GLU A 132 7.71 -10.34 -1.38
CA GLU A 132 7.58 -10.76 0.03
C GLU A 132 6.52 -9.93 0.75
N LEU A 133 6.42 -8.64 0.43
CA LEU A 133 5.31 -7.80 0.87
C LEU A 133 3.97 -8.34 0.34
N ALA A 134 3.90 -8.65 -0.97
CA ALA A 134 2.71 -9.26 -1.57
C ALA A 134 2.36 -10.61 -0.93
N ALA A 135 3.35 -11.48 -0.71
CA ALA A 135 3.17 -12.77 -0.03
C ALA A 135 2.60 -12.59 1.39
N THR A 136 3.08 -11.58 2.12
CA THR A 136 2.59 -11.25 3.47
C THR A 136 1.14 -10.81 3.44
N ILE A 137 0.76 -9.94 2.49
CA ILE A 137 -0.63 -9.50 2.31
C ILE A 137 -1.54 -10.69 1.96
N PHE A 138 -1.14 -11.54 1.02
CA PHE A 138 -1.92 -12.73 0.65
C PHE A 138 -2.10 -13.70 1.82
N HIS A 139 -1.03 -13.95 2.58
CA HIS A 139 -1.09 -14.77 3.79
C HIS A 139 -2.14 -14.24 4.79
N LEU A 140 -2.15 -12.93 5.03
CA LEU A 140 -3.11 -12.28 5.93
C LEU A 140 -4.54 -12.28 5.39
N LEU A 141 -4.72 -12.32 4.06
CA LEU A 141 -6.01 -12.55 3.41
C LEU A 141 -6.47 -14.02 3.45
N GLY A 142 -5.64 -14.94 3.97
CA GLY A 142 -5.90 -16.38 3.97
C GLY A 142 -5.68 -17.05 2.60
N ILE A 143 -5.02 -16.36 1.67
CA ILE A 143 -4.60 -16.89 0.38
C ILE A 143 -3.19 -17.43 0.54
N GLY A 144 -2.97 -18.72 0.25
CA GLY A 144 -1.63 -19.29 0.27
C GLY A 144 -0.71 -18.50 -0.66
N HIS A 145 0.47 -18.08 -0.19
CA HIS A 145 1.41 -17.34 -1.04
C HIS A 145 1.94 -18.19 -2.21
N ASN A 146 1.80 -19.51 -2.13
CA ASN A 146 2.05 -20.49 -3.19
C ASN A 146 0.82 -20.80 -4.05
N ALA A 147 -0.33 -20.15 -3.81
CA ALA A 147 -1.55 -20.37 -4.57
C ALA A 147 -1.33 -20.02 -6.04
N THR A 148 -2.09 -20.69 -6.90
CA THR A 148 -2.07 -20.46 -8.34
C THR A 148 -3.46 -20.08 -8.82
N PHE A 149 -3.53 -19.19 -9.80
CA PHE A 149 -4.72 -18.94 -10.59
C PHE A 149 -4.46 -19.31 -12.05
N ARG A 150 -5.52 -19.49 -12.84
CA ARG A 150 -5.41 -19.82 -14.26
C ARG A 150 -5.79 -18.61 -15.10
N ASP A 151 -5.05 -18.38 -16.17
CA ASP A 151 -5.41 -17.37 -17.17
C ASP A 151 -6.48 -17.88 -18.14
N LEU A 152 -6.87 -17.05 -19.11
CA LEU A 152 -7.88 -17.40 -20.13
C LEU A 152 -7.45 -18.56 -21.04
N ALA A 153 -6.16 -18.90 -21.10
CA ALA A 153 -5.62 -20.03 -21.84
C ALA A 153 -5.38 -21.25 -20.93
N ASP A 154 -5.97 -21.26 -19.73
CA ASP A 154 -5.85 -22.31 -18.71
C ASP A 154 -4.43 -22.50 -18.15
N ARG A 155 -3.52 -21.55 -18.37
CA ARG A 155 -2.13 -21.66 -17.87
C ARG A 155 -2.07 -21.29 -16.40
N PRO A 156 -1.39 -22.08 -15.55
CA PRO A 156 -1.24 -21.77 -14.13
C PRO A 156 -0.22 -20.64 -13.92
N HIS A 157 -0.58 -19.68 -13.08
CA HIS A 157 0.27 -18.58 -12.63
C HIS A 157 0.25 -18.52 -11.11
N HIS A 158 1.41 -18.33 -10.49
CA HIS A 158 1.49 -18.09 -9.06
C HIS A 158 0.92 -16.70 -8.71
N VAL A 159 0.19 -16.62 -7.60
CA VAL A 159 -0.29 -15.32 -7.08
C VAL A 159 0.87 -14.41 -6.64
N CYS A 160 1.96 -15.01 -6.14
CA CYS A 160 3.23 -14.34 -5.92
C CYS A 160 4.39 -15.36 -5.89
N ASN A 161 5.62 -14.88 -6.03
CA ASN A 161 6.83 -15.70 -5.93
C ASN A 161 7.62 -15.45 -4.63
N GLY A 162 7.03 -14.77 -3.65
CA GLY A 162 7.68 -14.42 -2.39
C GLY A 162 7.31 -15.34 -1.22
N GLN A 163 8.02 -15.15 -0.12
CA GLN A 163 7.67 -15.75 1.18
C GLN A 163 7.07 -14.69 2.09
N PRO A 164 6.03 -15.01 2.88
CA PRO A 164 5.51 -14.09 3.88
C PRO A 164 6.59 -13.73 4.90
N LEU A 165 6.59 -12.46 5.32
CA LEU A 165 7.48 -11.94 6.34
C LEU A 165 6.95 -12.33 7.72
N TYR A 166 7.04 -13.61 8.08
CA TYR A 166 6.48 -14.15 9.33
C TYR A 166 6.98 -13.41 10.58
N LYS A 167 8.18 -12.82 10.54
CA LYS A 167 8.72 -12.02 11.64
C LYS A 167 7.91 -10.76 11.94
N LEU A 168 7.12 -10.26 10.98
CA LEU A 168 6.24 -9.11 11.20
C LEU A 168 4.96 -9.49 11.93
N LEU A 169 4.62 -10.78 12.02
CA LEU A 169 3.37 -11.26 12.61
C LEU A 169 3.49 -11.40 14.13
N GLY A 170 2.35 -11.26 14.81
CA GLY A 170 2.21 -11.60 16.22
C GLY A 170 2.21 -13.11 16.47
N ASN A 171 2.23 -13.49 17.75
CA ASN A 171 2.33 -14.89 18.19
C ASN A 171 0.99 -15.66 18.19
N GLY A 172 -0.06 -15.07 17.63
CA GLY A 172 -1.40 -15.64 17.62
C GLY A 172 -2.32 -14.93 16.63
N PRO A 173 -3.52 -15.49 16.38
CA PRO A 173 -4.47 -14.86 15.48
C PRO A 173 -4.95 -13.52 16.07
N ALA A 174 -4.97 -12.47 15.25
CA ALA A 174 -5.54 -11.18 15.66
C ALA A 174 -7.02 -11.26 15.98
N THR A 175 -7.75 -12.19 15.33
CA THR A 175 -9.16 -12.44 15.61
C THR A 175 -9.47 -13.93 15.51
N ALA A 176 -10.30 -14.43 16.42
CA ALA A 176 -10.87 -15.78 16.32
C ALA A 176 -12.01 -15.86 15.30
N ARG A 177 -12.57 -14.71 14.89
CA ARG A 177 -13.70 -14.61 13.97
C ARG A 177 -13.20 -14.63 12.53
N ARG A 178 -13.27 -15.79 11.87
CA ARG A 178 -13.09 -15.87 10.41
C ARG A 178 -14.43 -15.60 9.73
N ARG A 179 -14.44 -14.73 8.71
CA ARG A 179 -15.58 -14.61 7.80
C ARG A 179 -15.32 -15.51 6.59
N ALA A 180 -16.32 -16.31 6.20
CA ALA A 180 -16.23 -17.09 4.97
C ALA A 180 -16.02 -16.15 3.77
N ALA A 181 -15.16 -16.55 2.84
CA ALA A 181 -15.00 -15.82 1.59
C ALA A 181 -16.30 -15.95 0.78
N THR A 182 -17.07 -14.87 0.67
CA THR A 182 -18.32 -14.82 -0.11
C THR A 182 -18.12 -14.24 -1.51
N GLY A 183 -16.87 -14.07 -1.94
CA GLY A 183 -16.54 -13.50 -3.24
C GLY A 183 -17.06 -14.40 -4.36
N VAL A 184 -17.93 -13.86 -5.21
CA VAL A 184 -18.29 -14.49 -6.47
C VAL A 184 -17.17 -14.17 -7.46
N VAL A 185 -16.32 -15.15 -7.78
CA VAL A 185 -15.19 -14.98 -8.76
C VAL A 185 -15.71 -14.76 -10.19
N ALA A 186 -17.02 -14.92 -10.41
CA ALA A 186 -17.66 -15.01 -11.71
C ALA A 186 -18.00 -13.69 -12.44
N PRO A 187 -17.75 -12.46 -11.94
CA PRO A 187 -17.83 -11.29 -12.80
C PRO A 187 -16.66 -10.34 -12.57
N VAL A 188 -15.46 -10.69 -13.05
CA VAL A 188 -14.63 -9.63 -13.65
C VAL A 188 -15.33 -9.32 -14.98
N PRO A 189 -15.95 -8.14 -15.16
CA PRO A 189 -16.60 -7.82 -16.42
C PRO A 189 -15.58 -7.91 -17.55
N ASP A 190 -16.00 -8.40 -18.72
CA ASP A 190 -15.17 -8.40 -19.93
C ASP A 190 -14.50 -7.05 -20.10
N PHE A 191 -13.18 -7.08 -20.29
CA PHE A 191 -12.39 -5.87 -20.53
C PHE A 191 -12.97 -5.11 -21.71
N ARG A 192 -13.57 -3.95 -21.45
CA ARG A 192 -13.94 -2.99 -22.50
C ARG A 192 -12.78 -2.01 -22.64
N PRO A 193 -12.08 -1.96 -23.77
CA PRO A 193 -11.05 -0.95 -24.00
C PRO A 193 -11.65 0.45 -23.82
N ILE A 194 -10.94 1.32 -23.09
CA ILE A 194 -11.32 2.72 -22.81
C ILE A 194 -11.65 3.53 -24.09
N ASN A 195 -11.20 3.05 -25.26
CA ASN A 195 -11.39 3.72 -26.55
C ASN A 195 -12.67 3.35 -27.31
N ALA A 196 -13.56 2.49 -26.76
CA ALA A 196 -14.79 2.11 -27.45
C ALA A 196 -15.94 3.15 -27.33
N VAL A 197 -15.77 4.21 -26.54
CA VAL A 197 -16.73 5.32 -26.48
C VAL A 197 -16.27 6.44 -27.43
N LYS A 198 -16.57 6.29 -28.73
CA LYS A 198 -16.91 7.36 -29.68
C LYS A 198 -17.04 6.82 -31.11
N LYS A 199 -18.28 6.77 -31.62
CA LYS A 199 -18.77 7.41 -32.86
C LYS A 199 -20.12 6.79 -33.24
N THR A 200 -21.18 7.29 -32.64
CA THR A 200 -22.50 7.35 -33.29
C THR A 200 -22.83 8.84 -33.36
N GLY A 201 -22.59 9.42 -34.53
CA GLY A 201 -23.39 10.54 -35.00
C GLY A 201 -24.70 10.01 -35.58
#